data_AF-A0A3A6N4Z9-F1
#
_entry.id   AF-A0A3A6N4Z9-F1
#
_cell.length_a   1.000
_cell.length_b   1.000
_cell.length_c   1.000
_cell.angle_alpha   90.00
_cell.angle_beta   90.00
_cell.angle_gamma   90.00
#
_symmetry.space_group_name_H-M   'P 1'
#
loop_
_entity.id
_entity.type
_entity.pdbx_description
1 polymer ?
#
loop_
_entity_poly.entity_id
_entity_poly.type
_entity_poly.pdbx_seq_one_letter_code
_entity_poly.pdbx_strand_id
1 'polypeptide(L)'
;MVTAIVFFAILGLFFLVRWYDREKRGSFMTWHRSGNLWELEPQKTPFSEALGTLIGNAGGIYLSVVLMLTFVGIEPPARITVGTMELEPLASAAILLAAIQPVLLGLTQGIRKRARF
;
A
#
# COMPACT_ATOMS: atom_id res chain seq x y z
N MET A 1 -5.42 19.54 15.34
CA MET A 1 -6.33 18.78 14.44
C MET A 1 -5.56 17.96 13.42
N VAL A 2 -4.64 18.55 12.64
CA VAL A 2 -3.79 17.83 11.67
C VAL A 2 -2.95 16.72 12.32
N THR A 3 -2.36 16.97 13.49
CA THR A 3 -1.60 15.96 14.24
C THR A 3 -2.41 14.73 14.64
N ALA A 4 -3.70 14.90 14.96
CA ALA A 4 -4.58 13.78 15.25
C ALA A 4 -4.89 12.95 14.00
N ILE A 5 -5.09 13.60 12.84
CA ILE A 5 -5.32 12.92 11.56
C ILE A 5 -4.09 12.07 11.18
N VAL A 6 -2.89 12.62 11.32
CA VAL A 6 -1.64 11.89 11.07
C VAL A 6 -1.51 10.70 12.02
N PHE A 7 -1.84 10.87 13.30
CA PHE A 7 -1.81 9.79 14.29
C PHE A 7 -2.79 8.66 13.95
N PHE A 8 -4.02 8.98 13.57
CA PHE A 8 -5.01 7.97 13.13
C PHE A 8 -4.62 7.31 11.80
N ALA A 9 -3.98 8.04 10.88
CA ALA A 9 -3.45 7.47 9.64
C ALA A 9 -2.32 6.47 9.93
N ILE A 10 -1.42 6.78 10.86
CA ILE A 10 -0.35 5.87 11.30
C ILE A 10 -0.93 4.64 12.01
N LEU A 11 -1.92 4.81 12.88
CA LEU A 11 -2.62 3.68 13.52
C LEU A 11 -3.38 2.83 12.51
N GLY A 12 -4.03 3.46 11.54
CA GLY A 12 -4.71 2.79 10.43
C GLY A 12 -3.73 1.96 9.62
N LEU A 13 -2.58 2.54 9.24
CA LEU A 13 -1.50 1.86 8.52
C LEU A 13 -0.94 0.69 9.34
N PHE A 14 -0.74 0.87 10.64
CA PHE A 14 -0.27 -0.18 11.54
C PHE A 14 -1.27 -1.34 11.61
N PHE A 15 -2.57 -1.04 11.70
CA PHE A 15 -3.63 -2.04 11.73
C PHE A 15 -3.75 -2.78 10.39
N LEU A 16 -3.56 -2.06 9.28
CA LEU A 16 -3.52 -2.57 7.91
C LEU A 16 -2.37 -3.54 7.68
N VAL A 17 -1.16 -3.19 8.13
CA VAL A 17 0.02 -4.06 8.06
C VAL A 17 -0.23 -5.33 8.86
N ARG A 18 -0.80 -5.20 10.07
CA ARG A 18 -1.13 -6.35 10.92
C ARG A 18 -2.22 -7.24 10.31
N TRP A 19 -3.15 -6.65 9.57
CA TRP A 19 -4.21 -7.38 8.86
C TRP A 19 -3.68 -8.10 7.62
N TYR A 20 -2.83 -7.45 6.83
CA TYR A 20 -2.17 -8.04 5.67
C TYR A 20 -1.32 -9.26 6.04
N ASP A 21 -0.61 -9.18 7.18
CA ASP A 21 0.20 -10.28 7.72
C ASP A 21 -0.65 -11.51 8.15
N ARG A 22 -1.95 -11.33 8.42
CA ARG A 22 -2.85 -12.46 8.71
C ARG A 22 -3.19 -13.29 7.48
N GLU A 23 -3.20 -12.71 6.28
CA GLU A 23 -3.53 -13.44 5.04
C GLU A 23 -2.31 -14.23 4.50
N LYS A 24 -1.09 -13.71 4.67
CA LYS A 24 0.14 -14.39 4.21
C LYS A 24 0.60 -15.58 5.07
N ARG A 25 0.03 -15.79 6.26
CA ARG A 25 0.31 -17.00 7.07
C ARG A 25 -0.09 -18.32 6.39
N GLY A 26 -0.94 -18.27 5.36
CA GLY A 26 -1.34 -19.46 4.59
C GLY A 26 -0.42 -19.84 3.43
N SER A 27 0.54 -18.99 3.04
CA SER A 27 1.36 -19.18 1.83
C SER A 27 2.86 -18.94 2.06
N PHE A 28 3.35 -19.21 3.28
CA PHE A 28 4.79 -19.23 3.58
C PHE A 28 5.35 -20.66 3.70
N MET A 29 4.59 -21.66 3.26
CA MET A 29 4.94 -23.08 3.42
C MET A 29 5.21 -23.77 2.07
N THR A 30 5.77 -23.07 1.09
CA THR A 30 6.34 -23.74 -0.10
C THR A 30 7.48 -22.92 -0.69
N TRP A 31 8.70 -23.35 -0.35
CA TRP A 31 9.93 -23.28 -1.15
C TRP A 31 10.63 -21.92 -1.32
N HIS A 32 11.78 -21.78 -0.65
CA HIS A 32 13.06 -21.55 -1.32
C HIS A 32 14.19 -22.23 -0.53
N ARG A 33 14.45 -23.50 -0.90
CA ARG A 33 15.66 -24.25 -0.58
C ARG A 33 16.57 -24.15 -1.80
N SER A 34 17.41 -23.13 -1.85
CA SER A 34 18.58 -22.98 -2.73
C SER A 34 19.34 -21.80 -2.11
N GLY A 35 20.58 -21.88 -1.61
CA GLY A 35 21.68 -22.72 -2.04
C GLY A 35 22.75 -21.82 -2.64
N ASN A 36 23.33 -20.90 -1.84
CA ASN A 36 24.66 -20.29 -2.00
C ASN A 36 24.97 -19.38 -0.79
N LEU A 37 26.17 -19.53 -0.20
CA LEU A 37 26.58 -18.91 1.08
C LEU A 37 27.15 -17.47 0.93
N TRP A 38 26.89 -16.79 -0.19
CA TRP A 38 27.44 -15.45 -0.48
C TRP A 38 26.39 -14.40 -0.81
N GLU A 39 25.11 -14.78 -0.84
CA GLU A 39 23.99 -13.85 -0.92
C GLU A 39 23.57 -13.48 0.50
N LEU A 40 24.15 -12.41 1.04
CA LEU A 40 23.52 -11.62 2.10
C LEU A 40 22.28 -10.94 1.50
N GLU A 41 21.32 -11.72 1.02
CA GLU A 41 20.03 -11.19 0.65
C GLU A 41 19.42 -10.60 1.92
N PRO A 42 19.12 -9.28 1.93
CA PRO A 42 18.50 -8.66 3.08
C PRO A 42 17.26 -9.47 3.41
N GLN A 43 17.22 -10.10 4.58
CA GLN A 43 16.02 -10.82 5.01
C GLN A 43 14.85 -9.83 4.90
N LYS A 44 13.97 -10.09 3.94
CA LYS A 44 12.83 -9.22 3.67
C LYS A 44 11.88 -9.38 4.84
N THR A 45 11.90 -8.40 5.75
CA THR A 45 10.94 -8.37 6.84
C THR A 45 9.54 -8.19 6.25
N PRO A 46 8.49 -8.74 6.89
CA PRO A 46 7.11 -8.55 6.44
C PRO A 46 6.75 -7.07 6.24
N PHE A 47 7.36 -6.19 7.06
CA PHE A 47 7.23 -4.74 6.92
C PHE A 47 7.86 -4.19 5.64
N SER A 48 9.09 -4.59 5.32
CA SER A 48 9.79 -4.16 4.10
C SER A 48 9.02 -4.60 2.84
N GLU A 49 8.49 -5.83 2.86
CA GLU A 49 7.70 -6.35 1.74
C GLU A 49 6.34 -5.61 1.58
N ALA A 50 5.66 -5.32 2.69
CA ALA A 50 4.42 -4.54 2.68
C ALA A 50 4.65 -3.11 2.17
N LEU A 51 5.74 -2.46 2.59
CA LEU A 51 6.13 -1.15 2.07
C LEU A 51 6.44 -1.20 0.57
N GLY A 52 7.22 -2.19 0.12
CA GLY A 52 7.52 -2.37 -1.31
C GLY A 52 6.25 -2.53 -2.14
N THR A 53 5.28 -3.30 -1.64
CA THR A 53 3.98 -3.49 -2.29
C THR A 53 3.16 -2.19 -2.33
N LEU A 54 3.09 -1.47 -1.20
CA LEU A 54 2.37 -0.21 -1.11
C LEU A 54 2.94 0.84 -2.08
N ILE A 55 4.27 1.02 -2.07
CA ILE A 55 4.97 1.98 -2.93
C ILE A 55 4.84 1.58 -4.39
N GLY A 56 5.00 0.29 -4.73
CA GLY A 56 4.85 -0.21 -6.10
C GLY A 56 3.46 0.06 -6.66
N ASN A 57 2.41 -0.25 -5.88
CA ASN A 57 1.03 -0.01 -6.30
C ASN A 57 0.71 1.49 -6.39
N ALA A 58 1.10 2.29 -5.38
CA ALA A 58 0.87 3.73 -5.39
C ALA A 58 1.60 4.42 -6.55
N GLY A 59 2.86 4.05 -6.81
CA GLY A 59 3.64 4.56 -7.93
C GLY A 59 3.02 4.21 -9.28
N GLY A 60 2.54 2.98 -9.46
CA GLY A 60 1.83 2.57 -10.67
C GLY A 60 0.53 3.34 -10.89
N ILE A 61 -0.28 3.52 -9.84
CA ILE A 61 -1.51 4.32 -9.90
C ILE A 61 -1.20 5.78 -10.25
N TYR A 62 -0.26 6.39 -9.53
CA TYR A 62 0.15 7.78 -9.77
C TYR A 62 0.63 7.98 -11.21
N LEU A 63 1.57 7.17 -11.67
CA LEU A 63 2.15 7.30 -13.00
C LEU A 63 1.08 7.09 -14.09
N SER A 64 0.23 6.08 -13.93
CA SER A 64 -0.85 5.81 -14.90
C SER A 64 -1.82 6.99 -15.00
N VAL A 65 -2.22 7.57 -13.87
CA VAL A 65 -3.13 8.73 -13.85
C VAL A 65 -2.45 9.98 -14.37
N VAL A 66 -1.20 10.27 -13.98
CA VAL A 66 -0.42 11.40 -14.50
C VAL A 66 -0.31 11.30 -16.02
N LEU A 67 0.11 10.15 -16.54
CA LEU A 67 0.22 9.96 -17.99
C LEU A 67 -1.13 10.16 -18.69
N MET A 68 -2.21 9.62 -18.12
CA MET A 68 -3.57 9.82 -18.66
C MET A 68 -3.95 11.31 -18.68
N LEU A 69 -3.71 12.04 -17.59
CA LEU A 69 -4.00 13.47 -17.51
C LEU A 69 -3.15 14.27 -18.51
N THR A 70 -1.87 13.93 -18.64
CA THR A 70 -0.96 14.51 -19.64
C THR A 70 -1.47 14.26 -21.06
N PHE A 71 -1.96 13.07 -21.38
CA PHE A 71 -2.55 12.77 -22.69
C PHE A 71 -3.81 13.58 -22.99
N VAL A 72 -4.64 13.83 -21.97
CA VAL A 72 -5.85 14.67 -22.10
C VAL A 72 -5.49 16.17 -22.13
N GLY A 73 -4.25 16.54 -21.77
CA GLY A 73 -3.81 17.93 -21.68
C GLY A 73 -4.29 18.63 -20.40
N ILE A 74 -4.56 17.88 -19.34
CA ILE A 74 -4.95 18.41 -18.02
C ILE A 74 -3.74 18.39 -17.11
N GLU A 75 -3.39 19.54 -16.55
CA GLU A 75 -2.36 19.66 -15.53
C GLU A 75 -3.00 19.60 -14.13
N PRO A 76 -2.72 18.58 -13.32
CA PRO A 76 -3.20 18.54 -11.95
C PRO A 76 -2.50 19.63 -11.11
N PRO A 77 -3.17 20.17 -10.07
CA PRO A 77 -2.56 21.13 -9.16
C PRO A 77 -1.34 20.51 -8.48
N ALA A 78 -0.18 21.15 -8.62
CA ALA A 78 1.09 20.62 -8.15
C ALA A 78 1.14 20.43 -6.62
N ARG A 79 0.58 21.38 -5.86
CA ARG A 79 0.62 21.37 -4.40
C ARG A 79 -0.63 22.02 -3.82
N ILE A 80 -1.14 21.43 -2.75
CA ILE A 80 -2.12 22.04 -1.86
C ILE A 80 -1.51 22.16 -0.47
N THR A 81 -1.74 23.28 0.19
CA THR A 81 -1.33 23.48 1.58
C THR A 81 -2.41 22.89 2.49
N VAL A 82 -2.03 21.93 3.32
CA VAL A 82 -2.90 21.37 4.37
C VAL A 82 -2.26 21.66 5.72
N GLY A 83 -2.73 22.72 6.38
CA GLY A 83 -2.12 23.21 7.61
C GLY A 83 -0.73 23.78 7.37
N THR A 84 0.31 23.12 7.88
CA THR A 84 1.73 23.52 7.73
C THR A 84 2.49 22.68 6.71
N MET A 85 1.84 21.74 6.02
CA MET A 85 2.47 20.85 5.05
C MET A 85 1.96 21.13 3.64
N GLU A 86 2.88 21.09 2.68
CA GLU A 86 2.54 21.05 1.27
C GLU A 86 2.43 19.61 0.80
N LEU A 87 1.29 19.26 0.23
CA LEU A 87 1.01 17.92 -0.27
C LEU A 87 0.66 17.99 -1.75
N GLU A 88 1.16 17.03 -2.51
CA GLU A 88 0.69 16.80 -3.88
C GLU A 88 -0.60 15.97 -3.81
N PRO A 89 -1.76 16.52 -4.23
CA PRO A 89 -3.06 15.86 -4.06
C PRO A 89 -3.11 14.50 -4.75
N LEU A 90 -2.55 14.42 -5.95
CA LEU A 90 -2.59 13.22 -6.78
C LEU A 90 -1.75 12.09 -6.18
N ALA A 91 -0.54 12.39 -5.72
CA ALA A 91 0.31 11.42 -5.03
C ALA A 91 -0.35 10.93 -3.73
N SER A 92 -0.97 11.84 -2.98
CA SER A 92 -1.69 11.52 -1.75
C SER A 92 -2.87 10.59 -2.02
N ALA A 93 -3.66 10.86 -3.07
CA ALA A 93 -4.77 10.01 -3.48
C ALA A 93 -4.29 8.62 -3.94
N ALA A 94 -3.19 8.54 -4.70
CA ALA A 94 -2.62 7.27 -5.16
C ALA A 94 -2.17 6.38 -4.00
N ILE A 95 -1.50 6.97 -2.99
CA ILE A 95 -1.10 6.26 -1.77
C ILE A 95 -2.33 5.78 -0.99
N LEU A 96 -3.34 6.63 -0.82
CA LEU A 96 -4.58 6.25 -0.12
C LEU A 96 -5.29 5.09 -0.82
N LEU A 97 -5.42 5.14 -2.15
CA LEU A 97 -6.01 4.06 -2.94
C LEU A 97 -5.22 2.75 -2.80
N ALA A 98 -3.89 2.82 -2.91
CA ALA A 98 -3.02 1.66 -2.75
C ALA A 98 -3.10 1.07 -1.34
N ALA A 99 -3.21 1.90 -0.30
CA ALA A 99 -3.35 1.48 1.08
C ALA A 99 -4.71 0.82 1.35
N ILE A 100 -5.78 1.27 0.70
CA ILE A 100 -7.14 0.74 0.90
C ILE A 100 -7.32 -0.64 0.22
N GLN A 101 -6.66 -0.90 -0.91
CA GLN A 101 -6.75 -2.16 -1.66
C GLN A 101 -6.65 -3.43 -0.80
N PRO A 102 -5.61 -3.63 0.04
CA PRO A 102 -5.49 -4.85 0.85
C PRO A 102 -6.64 -5.01 1.87
N VAL A 103 -7.23 -3.93 2.39
CA VAL A 103 -8.41 -4.01 3.28
C VAL A 103 -9.63 -4.53 2.53
N LEU A 104 -9.90 -3.97 1.34
CA LEU A 104 -11.07 -4.34 0.54
C LEU A 104 -10.99 -5.80 0.07
N LEU A 105 -9.81 -6.24 -0.36
CA LEU A 105 -9.59 -7.63 -0.77
C LEU A 105 -9.73 -8.60 0.41
N GLY A 106 -9.15 -8.27 1.57
CA GLY A 106 -9.31 -9.08 2.78
C GLY A 106 -10.77 -9.20 3.23
N LEU A 107 -11.53 -8.10 3.18
CA LEU A 107 -12.95 -8.08 3.57
C LEU A 107 -13.82 -8.93 2.64
N THR A 108 -13.66 -8.78 1.32
CA THR A 108 -14.44 -9.55 0.33
C THR A 108 -14.13 -11.04 0.39
N GLN A 109 -12.87 -11.42 0.61
CA GLN A 109 -12.50 -12.82 0.80
C GLN A 109 -13.08 -13.42 2.08
N GLY A 110 -13.09 -12.65 3.19
CA GLY A 110 -13.73 -13.06 4.44
C GLY A 110 -15.23 -13.32 4.28
N ILE A 111 -15.93 -12.42 3.58
CA ILE A 111 -17.37 -12.57 3.29
C ILE A 111 -17.62 -13.78 2.39
N ARG A 112 -16.81 -13.97 1.33
CA ARG A 112 -16.96 -15.09 0.40
C ARG A 112 -16.70 -16.44 1.05
N LYS A 113 -15.73 -16.54 1.96
CA LYS A 113 -15.46 -17.77 2.73
C LYS A 113 -16.65 -18.14 3.62
N ARG A 114 -17.37 -17.14 4.15
CA ARG A 114 -18.55 -17.35 5.02
C ARG A 114 -19.82 -17.72 4.25
N ALA A 115 -19.94 -17.32 2.98
CA ALA A 115 -21.07 -17.63 2.10
C ALA A 115 -20.94 -18.97 1.35
N ARG A 116 -19.82 -19.70 1.49
CA ARG A 116 -19.63 -21.06 0.96
C ARG A 116 -19.87 -22.16 2.02
N PHE A 117 -20.63 -21.84 3.07
CA PHE A 117 -21.18 -22.81 4.02
C PHE A 117 -22.69 -22.84 3.89
#